data_AF-A0A9D1M2P0-F1
#
_entry.id   AF-A0A9D1M2P0-F1
#
_cell.length_a   1.000
_cell.length_b   1.000
_cell.length_c   1.000
_cell.angle_alpha   90.00
_cell.angle_beta   90.00
_cell.angle_gamma   90.00
#
_symmetry.space_group_name_H-M   'P 1'
#
loop_
_entity.id
_entity.type
_entity.pdbx_description
1 polymer ?
#
loop_
_entity_poly.entity_id
_entity_poly.type
_entity_poly.pdbx_seq_one_letter_code
_entity_poly.pdbx_strand_id
1 'polypeptide(L)'
;MTKIDVAINSYKKPESLIYTLMTLKKVAADLIDTVYINDDCSDNGAYELYTHPAVAEYFKPWKLDVRVNTHNVGIKEVYVRGYRPAYMRTLKFMLSNWKRFYSSAYSHNREDIRYQYALDHTDKDYLMLMHDDVMYLQDVVSLYLQTLRSDDKIALVGELGQCWRCRFADICNPQKIMQGERPSPYWPLTPSPKTKDIRNFNPKQAFSRECRINEWVSMVNVKNAREITEKSRSFFGNMYKHADTGAYWFGMLVDLGYKFSDPFIATNSQVKDYYDHAWQGHSGHSVWVNQGDGKSKYNAAEIIDRIRREFGFEMPEIVGK
;
A
#
# COMPACT_ATOMS: atom_id res chain seq x y z
N MET A 1 -16.06 -20.01 2.84
CA MET A 1 -15.23 -19.05 2.07
C MET A 1 -13.88 -18.94 2.75
N THR A 2 -12.77 -18.92 1.99
CA THR A 2 -11.44 -18.61 2.56
C THR A 2 -11.45 -17.14 2.97
N LYS A 3 -11.23 -16.88 4.26
CA LYS A 3 -11.00 -15.53 4.75
C LYS A 3 -9.64 -15.01 4.31
N ILE A 4 -9.49 -13.70 4.27
CA ILE A 4 -8.25 -12.99 4.04
C ILE A 4 -7.83 -12.22 5.29
N ASP A 5 -6.58 -11.80 5.32
CA ASP A 5 -6.13 -10.79 6.28
C ASP A 5 -5.97 -9.43 5.60
N VAL A 6 -5.92 -8.37 6.41
CA VAL A 6 -5.76 -6.97 5.97
C VAL A 6 -4.52 -6.38 6.63
N ALA A 7 -3.71 -5.65 5.87
CA ALA A 7 -2.51 -4.95 6.34
C ALA A 7 -2.65 -3.44 6.12
N ILE A 8 -2.39 -2.67 7.16
CA ILE A 8 -2.57 -1.22 7.16
C ILE A 8 -1.36 -0.57 7.83
N ASN A 9 -0.85 0.48 7.20
CA ASN A 9 0.10 1.38 7.86
C ASN A 9 -0.65 2.65 8.28
N SER A 10 -0.74 2.91 9.58
CA SER A 10 -1.41 4.08 10.14
C SER A 10 -0.42 5.20 10.47
N TYR A 11 -0.82 6.45 10.27
CA TYR A 11 -0.06 7.58 10.78
C TYR A 11 -0.95 8.79 11.10
N LYS A 12 -1.09 9.07 12.41
CA LYS A 12 -1.69 10.28 13.01
C LYS A 12 -3.13 10.61 12.59
N LYS A 13 -3.85 9.65 11.99
CA LYS A 13 -5.26 9.81 11.56
C LYS A 13 -6.15 8.68 12.10
N PRO A 14 -6.24 8.49 13.43
CA PRO A 14 -6.85 7.28 13.95
C PRO A 14 -8.36 7.19 13.72
N GLU A 15 -9.08 8.31 13.73
CA GLU A 15 -10.52 8.37 13.43
C GLU A 15 -10.79 7.99 11.97
N SER A 16 -9.94 8.48 11.04
CA SER A 16 -10.01 8.12 9.63
C SER A 16 -9.87 6.61 9.44
N LEU A 17 -8.89 5.98 10.10
CA LEU A 17 -8.70 4.54 10.00
C LEU A 17 -9.92 3.77 10.54
N ILE A 18 -10.48 4.16 11.68
CA ILE A 18 -11.67 3.51 12.23
C ILE A 18 -12.83 3.61 11.23
N TYR A 19 -13.10 4.80 10.68
CA TYR A 19 -14.14 4.97 9.66
C TYR A 19 -13.89 4.10 8.43
N THR A 20 -12.65 4.06 7.95
CA THR A 20 -12.23 3.22 6.83
C THR A 20 -12.50 1.72 7.11
N LEU A 21 -12.17 1.23 8.31
CA LEU A 21 -12.47 -0.15 8.71
C LEU A 21 -13.97 -0.42 8.85
N MET A 22 -14.77 0.54 9.34
CA MET A 22 -16.22 0.40 9.45
C MET A 22 -16.88 0.28 8.08
N THR A 23 -16.48 1.11 7.12
CA THR A 23 -16.99 1.02 5.74
C THR A 23 -16.57 -0.29 5.07
N LEU A 24 -15.35 -0.78 5.31
CA LEU A 24 -14.92 -2.10 4.85
C LEU A 24 -15.77 -3.22 5.46
N LYS A 25 -16.01 -3.17 6.77
CA LYS A 25 -16.84 -4.15 7.48
C LYS A 25 -18.26 -4.19 6.91
N LYS A 26 -18.83 -3.03 6.60
CA LYS A 26 -20.17 -2.91 6.00
C LYS A 26 -20.31 -3.70 4.69
N VAL A 27 -19.25 -3.81 3.89
CA VAL A 27 -19.30 -4.46 2.56
C VAL A 27 -18.64 -5.84 2.52
N ALA A 28 -17.75 -6.17 3.46
CA ALA A 28 -16.91 -7.37 3.42
C ALA A 28 -16.72 -8.05 4.79
N ALA A 29 -17.66 -7.88 5.73
CA ALA A 29 -17.57 -8.40 7.11
C ALA A 29 -17.11 -9.87 7.21
N ASP A 30 -17.72 -10.76 6.43
CA ASP A 30 -17.52 -12.20 6.55
C ASP A 30 -16.23 -12.71 5.88
N LEU A 31 -15.54 -11.85 5.14
CA LEU A 31 -14.35 -12.20 4.35
C LEU A 31 -13.04 -11.96 5.08
N ILE A 32 -13.05 -11.20 6.16
CA ILE A 32 -11.83 -10.76 6.87
C ILE A 32 -11.68 -11.54 8.18
N ASP A 33 -10.46 -12.03 8.44
CA ASP A 33 -10.09 -12.69 9.70
C ASP A 33 -9.32 -11.74 10.62
N THR A 34 -8.13 -11.31 10.20
CA THR A 34 -7.26 -10.43 10.98
C THR A 34 -6.99 -9.13 10.25
N VAL A 35 -7.03 -8.02 10.99
CA VAL A 35 -6.56 -6.70 10.53
C VAL A 35 -5.29 -6.37 11.30
N TYR A 36 -4.17 -6.37 10.59
CA TYR A 36 -2.87 -5.94 11.09
C TYR A 36 -2.74 -4.43 10.92
N ILE A 37 -2.75 -3.71 12.04
CA ILE A 37 -2.58 -2.27 12.11
C ILE A 37 -1.16 -1.98 12.58
N ASN A 38 -0.36 -1.44 11.67
CA ASN A 38 1.00 -1.02 11.93
C ASN A 38 1.04 0.49 12.14
N ASP A 39 1.05 0.95 13.39
CA ASP A 39 1.15 2.37 13.73
C ASP A 39 2.59 2.87 13.52
N ASP A 40 2.79 3.79 12.57
CA ASP A 40 4.11 4.33 12.20
C ASP A 40 4.60 5.42 13.18
N CYS A 41 4.56 5.10 14.47
CA CYS A 41 4.89 5.98 15.59
C CYS A 41 4.02 7.26 15.61
N SER A 42 2.69 7.12 15.60
CA SER A 42 1.81 8.28 15.58
C SER A 42 1.91 9.16 16.82
N ASP A 43 2.16 8.56 17.99
CA ASP A 43 2.33 9.26 19.28
C ASP A 43 1.23 10.29 19.57
N ASN A 44 -0.01 9.95 19.19
CA ASN A 44 -1.21 10.79 19.33
C ASN A 44 -2.38 10.02 19.94
N GLY A 45 -2.09 8.91 20.62
CA GLY A 45 -3.09 8.03 21.20
C GLY A 45 -3.76 7.04 20.23
N ALA A 46 -3.25 6.90 19.01
CA ALA A 46 -3.78 5.97 18.00
C ALA A 46 -3.77 4.51 18.50
N TYR A 47 -2.68 4.07 19.14
CA TYR A 47 -2.56 2.72 19.66
C TYR A 47 -3.64 2.42 20.71
N GLU A 48 -3.84 3.34 21.64
CA GLU A 48 -4.85 3.26 22.71
C GLU A 48 -6.26 3.19 22.12
N LEU A 49 -6.54 3.94 21.04
CA LEU A 49 -7.83 3.87 20.37
C LEU A 49 -8.06 2.52 19.69
N TYR A 50 -7.10 2.06 18.89
CA TYR A 50 -7.24 0.80 18.15
C TYR A 50 -7.35 -0.43 19.07
N THR A 51 -6.74 -0.36 20.25
CA THR A 51 -6.79 -1.43 21.26
C THR A 51 -7.92 -1.25 22.28
N HIS A 52 -8.72 -0.18 22.18
CA HIS A 52 -9.82 0.08 23.11
C HIS A 52 -10.89 -1.03 23.05
N PRO A 53 -11.42 -1.52 24.19
CA PRO A 53 -12.39 -2.61 24.21
C PRO A 53 -13.64 -2.39 23.36
N ALA A 54 -14.17 -1.16 23.34
CA ALA A 54 -15.33 -0.82 22.49
C ALA A 54 -15.03 -0.95 20.99
N VAL A 55 -13.82 -0.59 20.56
CA VAL A 55 -13.37 -0.74 19.17
C VAL A 55 -13.21 -2.23 18.84
N ALA A 56 -12.53 -2.98 19.70
CA ALA A 56 -12.38 -4.42 19.53
C ALA A 56 -13.72 -5.15 19.47
N GLU A 57 -14.69 -4.77 20.32
CA GLU A 57 -16.04 -5.34 20.33
C GLU A 57 -16.78 -5.07 19.00
N TYR A 58 -16.75 -3.82 18.53
CA TYR A 58 -17.41 -3.44 17.28
C TYR A 58 -16.90 -4.26 16.08
N PHE A 59 -15.59 -4.52 16.03
CA PHE A 59 -14.99 -5.20 14.89
C PHE A 59 -15.13 -6.73 14.92
N LYS A 60 -15.60 -7.34 16.00
CA LYS A 60 -15.88 -8.79 16.04
C LYS A 60 -16.72 -9.25 14.82
N PRO A 61 -16.38 -10.39 14.19
CA PRO A 61 -15.40 -11.39 14.64
C PRO A 61 -13.96 -11.12 14.18
N TRP A 62 -13.63 -9.94 13.65
CA TRP A 62 -12.26 -9.64 13.22
C TRP A 62 -11.32 -9.57 14.41
N LYS A 63 -10.08 -10.05 14.22
CA LYS A 63 -8.98 -9.85 15.16
C LYS A 63 -8.24 -8.58 14.77
N LEU A 64 -8.13 -7.63 15.68
CA LEU A 64 -7.29 -6.44 15.47
C LEU A 64 -5.92 -6.71 16.09
N ASP A 65 -4.91 -6.92 15.26
CA ASP A 65 -3.50 -7.03 15.69
C ASP A 65 -2.83 -5.67 15.50
N VAL A 66 -2.65 -4.95 16.62
CA VAL A 66 -2.14 -3.58 16.62
C VAL A 66 -0.74 -3.57 17.19
N ARG A 67 0.20 -2.97 16.45
CA ARG A 67 1.56 -2.71 16.93
C ARG A 67 2.01 -1.29 16.62
N VAL A 68 3.02 -0.84 17.33
CA VAL A 68 3.72 0.42 17.07
C VAL A 68 5.10 0.10 16.51
N ASN A 69 5.47 0.78 15.42
CA ASN A 69 6.79 0.68 14.82
C ASN A 69 7.88 1.08 15.80
N THR A 70 9.05 0.44 15.68
CA THR A 70 10.20 0.85 16.51
C THR A 70 10.80 2.17 16.05
N HIS A 71 10.68 2.48 14.75
CA HIS A 71 11.11 3.72 14.14
C HIS A 71 10.12 4.14 13.07
N ASN A 72 9.86 5.45 12.97
CA ASN A 72 9.04 5.99 11.90
C ASN A 72 9.71 5.74 10.53
N VAL A 73 8.99 5.04 9.66
CA VAL A 73 9.39 4.77 8.27
C VAL A 73 9.02 5.94 7.37
N GLY A 74 7.85 6.54 7.54
CA GLY A 74 7.43 7.71 6.77
C GLY A 74 7.51 7.49 5.26
N ILE A 75 8.03 8.47 4.52
CA ILE A 75 8.14 8.49 3.06
C ILE A 75 9.61 8.61 2.68
N LYS A 76 10.36 7.54 2.93
CA LYS A 76 11.80 7.44 2.63
C LYS A 76 12.16 6.00 2.27
N GLU A 77 13.26 5.87 1.53
CA GLU A 77 13.94 4.59 1.37
C GLU A 77 14.59 4.21 2.71
N VAL A 78 14.22 3.06 3.25
CA VAL A 78 14.78 2.55 4.52
C VAL A 78 15.58 1.28 4.30
N TYR A 79 16.56 1.05 5.18
CA TYR A 79 17.49 -0.07 5.07
C TYR A 79 17.29 -1.00 6.26
N VAL A 80 17.20 -2.31 5.97
CA VAL A 80 17.01 -3.33 7.00
C VAL A 80 18.35 -3.96 7.35
N ARG A 81 18.58 -4.14 8.64
CA ARG A 81 19.82 -4.73 9.15
C ARG A 81 20.03 -6.12 8.58
N GLY A 82 21.23 -6.40 8.09
CA GLY A 82 21.57 -7.68 7.46
C GLY A 82 20.88 -7.94 6.11
N TYR A 83 20.09 -6.99 5.61
CA TYR A 83 19.31 -7.18 4.39
C TYR A 83 19.73 -6.20 3.30
N ARG A 84 20.66 -6.65 2.47
CA ARG A 84 21.11 -5.92 1.28
C ARG A 84 20.20 -6.19 0.07
N PRO A 85 19.58 -5.17 -0.57
CA PRO A 85 18.78 -5.38 -1.76
C PRO A 85 19.59 -5.90 -2.95
N ALA A 86 18.99 -6.74 -3.81
CA ALA A 86 19.70 -7.40 -4.91
C ALA A 86 20.27 -6.40 -5.93
N TYR A 87 19.62 -5.25 -6.13
CA TYR A 87 20.11 -4.21 -7.03
C TYR A 87 21.38 -3.50 -6.53
N MET A 88 21.68 -3.59 -5.23
CA MET A 88 22.92 -3.03 -4.69
C MET A 88 24.06 -4.00 -4.96
N ARG A 89 24.67 -3.91 -6.15
CA ARG A 89 25.90 -4.64 -6.48
C ARG A 89 27.06 -4.26 -5.55
N THR A 90 28.09 -5.11 -5.48
CA THR A 90 29.12 -5.02 -4.43
C THR A 90 29.84 -3.68 -4.42
N LEU A 91 30.19 -3.15 -5.59
CA LEU A 91 30.79 -1.81 -5.69
C LEU A 91 29.85 -0.71 -5.18
N LYS A 92 28.56 -0.72 -5.57
CA LYS A 92 27.58 0.27 -5.09
C LYS A 92 27.33 0.15 -3.59
N PHE A 93 27.35 -1.06 -3.05
CA PHE A 93 27.23 -1.31 -1.62
C PHE A 93 28.44 -0.77 -0.84
N MET A 94 29.67 -1.02 -1.32
CA MET A 94 30.90 -0.49 -0.72
C MET A 94 30.95 1.05 -0.74
N LEU A 95 30.40 1.65 -1.81
CA LEU A 95 30.27 3.11 -1.94
C LEU A 95 29.09 3.70 -1.16
N SER A 96 28.19 2.86 -0.64
CA SER A 96 27.07 3.30 0.19
C SER A 96 27.51 3.48 1.65
N ASN A 97 26.69 4.17 2.45
CA ASN A 97 26.91 4.21 3.89
C ASN A 97 26.55 2.84 4.50
N TRP A 98 27.50 1.89 4.42
CA TRP A 98 27.39 0.51 4.89
C TRP A 98 26.88 0.39 6.32
N LYS A 99 27.10 1.40 7.19
CA LYS A 99 26.52 1.46 8.54
C LYS A 99 24.99 1.31 8.54
N ARG A 100 24.29 1.72 7.48
CA ARG A 100 22.83 1.56 7.31
C ARG A 100 22.37 0.10 7.27
N PHE A 101 23.28 -0.86 7.05
CA PHE A 101 22.98 -2.29 7.00
C PHE A 101 23.42 -3.05 8.26
N TYR A 102 24.18 -2.41 9.15
CA TYR A 102 24.80 -3.08 10.29
C TYR A 102 24.52 -2.42 11.64
N SER A 103 24.26 -1.11 11.66
CA SER A 103 24.03 -0.33 12.87
C SER A 103 22.54 -0.13 13.13
N SER A 104 22.08 -0.49 14.32
CA SER A 104 20.71 -0.27 14.80
C SER A 104 20.30 1.20 14.79
N ALA A 105 21.24 2.14 14.91
CA ALA A 105 20.94 3.58 14.86
C ALA A 105 20.56 4.09 13.47
N TYR A 106 20.86 3.33 12.40
CA TYR A 106 20.67 3.75 11.01
C TYR A 106 19.85 2.75 10.18
N SER A 107 19.45 1.62 10.76
CA SER A 107 18.66 0.58 10.12
C SER A 107 17.27 0.50 10.74
N HIS A 108 16.31 -0.03 10.00
CA HIS A 108 14.99 -0.37 10.50
C HIS A 108 14.86 -1.89 10.65
N ASN A 109 13.88 -2.30 11.47
CA ASN A 109 13.48 -3.70 11.50
C ASN A 109 12.68 -4.01 10.22
N ARG A 110 12.76 -5.27 9.76
CA ARG A 110 11.97 -5.74 8.61
C ARG A 110 10.48 -5.44 8.80
N GLU A 111 10.00 -5.67 10.02
CA GLU A 111 8.60 -5.49 10.40
C GLU A 111 8.15 -4.02 10.40
N ASP A 112 9.06 -3.05 10.55
CA ASP A 112 8.68 -1.64 10.53
C ASP A 112 8.29 -1.18 9.12
N ILE A 113 8.75 -1.89 8.09
CA ILE A 113 8.38 -1.60 6.70
C ILE A 113 6.89 -1.79 6.52
N ARG A 114 6.25 -0.84 5.84
CA ARG A 114 4.81 -0.85 5.54
C ARG A 114 4.37 -2.23 5.08
N TYR A 115 3.33 -2.75 5.72
CA TYR A 115 2.70 -4.05 5.44
C TYR A 115 3.56 -5.29 5.70
N GLN A 116 4.86 -5.16 5.95
CA GLN A 116 5.77 -6.29 6.03
C GLN A 116 5.52 -7.16 7.26
N TYR A 117 5.20 -6.55 8.40
CA TYR A 117 4.77 -7.28 9.60
C TYR A 117 3.61 -8.22 9.30
N ALA A 118 2.53 -7.71 8.70
CA ALA A 118 1.37 -8.51 8.31
C ALA A 118 1.73 -9.64 7.33
N LEU A 119 2.55 -9.34 6.33
CA LEU A 119 2.99 -10.33 5.35
C LEU A 119 3.84 -11.45 5.96
N ASP A 120 4.59 -11.16 7.02
CA ASP A 120 5.41 -12.15 7.72
C ASP A 120 4.61 -12.99 8.73
N HIS A 121 3.50 -12.46 9.26
CA HIS A 121 2.73 -13.09 10.34
C HIS A 121 1.42 -13.74 9.89
N THR A 122 0.86 -13.36 8.75
CA THR A 122 -0.38 -13.95 8.23
C THR A 122 -0.23 -15.43 7.91
N ASP A 123 -1.24 -16.21 8.29
CA ASP A 123 -1.43 -17.62 7.93
C ASP A 123 -2.36 -17.79 6.71
N LYS A 124 -2.89 -16.70 6.15
CA LYS A 124 -3.80 -16.72 5.01
C LYS A 124 -3.04 -16.74 3.69
N ASP A 125 -3.69 -17.28 2.66
CA ASP A 125 -3.15 -17.29 1.29
C ASP A 125 -3.14 -15.91 0.64
N TYR A 126 -3.98 -14.99 1.13
CA TYR A 126 -4.19 -13.67 0.54
C TYR A 126 -4.17 -12.59 1.63
N LEU A 127 -3.51 -11.48 1.30
CA LEU A 127 -3.39 -10.31 2.17
C LEU A 127 -3.81 -9.07 1.38
N MET A 128 -4.81 -8.36 1.89
CA MET A 128 -5.20 -7.06 1.36
C MET A 128 -4.33 -5.97 1.97
N LEU A 129 -3.78 -5.09 1.14
CA LEU A 129 -3.03 -3.90 1.54
C LEU A 129 -3.92 -2.69 1.30
N MET A 130 -3.98 -1.77 2.26
CA MET A 130 -4.79 -0.56 2.09
C MET A 130 -4.23 0.64 2.83
N HIS A 131 -4.68 1.82 2.40
CA HIS A 131 -4.50 3.08 3.10
C HIS A 131 -5.56 3.27 4.20
N ASP A 132 -5.26 4.19 5.13
CA ASP A 132 -6.07 4.56 6.29
C ASP A 132 -7.12 5.67 5.98
N ASP A 133 -7.29 6.03 4.71
CA ASP A 133 -8.18 7.08 4.20
C ASP A 133 -9.02 6.62 3.00
N VAL A 134 -9.48 5.37 3.03
CA VAL A 134 -10.35 4.77 2.02
C VAL A 134 -11.78 4.68 2.54
N MET A 135 -12.77 5.06 1.72
CA MET A 135 -14.18 4.79 1.98
C MET A 135 -14.67 3.69 1.05
N TYR A 136 -15.10 2.55 1.60
CA TYR A 136 -15.63 1.44 0.81
C TYR A 136 -17.13 1.60 0.55
N LEU A 137 -17.52 1.35 -0.70
CA LEU A 137 -18.89 1.50 -1.22
C LEU A 137 -19.50 0.15 -1.61
N GLN A 138 -18.68 -0.76 -2.16
CA GLN A 138 -19.07 -2.12 -2.54
C GLN A 138 -17.97 -3.13 -2.19
N ASP A 139 -18.29 -4.43 -2.28
CA ASP A 139 -17.39 -5.52 -1.95
C ASP A 139 -16.26 -5.69 -2.99
N VAL A 140 -15.18 -4.93 -2.82
CA VAL A 140 -13.95 -5.06 -3.61
C VAL A 140 -13.13 -6.28 -3.21
N VAL A 141 -13.32 -6.79 -1.99
CA VAL A 141 -12.56 -7.92 -1.45
C VAL A 141 -12.88 -9.17 -2.25
N SER A 142 -14.17 -9.44 -2.49
CA SER A 142 -14.62 -10.55 -3.33
C SER A 142 -14.08 -10.43 -4.76
N LEU A 143 -14.11 -9.23 -5.35
CA LEU A 143 -13.60 -8.99 -6.70
C LEU A 143 -12.11 -9.37 -6.78
N TYR A 144 -11.28 -8.84 -5.87
CA TYR A 144 -9.84 -9.08 -5.88
C TYR A 144 -9.50 -10.56 -5.60
N LEU A 145 -10.22 -11.18 -4.66
CA LEU A 145 -10.03 -12.57 -4.29
C LEU A 145 -10.37 -13.51 -5.46
N GLN A 146 -11.45 -13.24 -6.19
CA GLN A 146 -11.81 -14.01 -7.39
C GLN A 146 -10.74 -13.86 -8.48
N THR A 147 -10.23 -12.64 -8.70
CA THR A 147 -9.16 -12.40 -9.67
C THR A 147 -7.88 -13.16 -9.32
N LEU A 148 -7.42 -13.12 -8.06
CA LEU A 148 -6.21 -13.86 -7.63
C LEU A 148 -6.37 -15.38 -7.72
N ARG A 149 -7.61 -15.90 -7.62
CA ARG A 149 -7.91 -17.32 -7.78
C ARG A 149 -7.96 -17.78 -9.24
N SER A 150 -8.17 -16.87 -10.17
CA SER A 150 -8.32 -17.22 -11.59
C SER A 150 -7.03 -17.76 -12.22
N ASP A 151 -5.87 -17.41 -11.68
CA ASP A 151 -4.56 -17.81 -12.18
C ASP A 151 -3.52 -17.70 -11.05
N ASP A 152 -2.84 -18.81 -10.75
CA ASP A 152 -1.88 -18.95 -9.66
C ASP A 152 -0.63 -18.07 -9.83
N LYS A 153 -0.36 -17.61 -11.05
CA LYS A 153 0.71 -16.64 -11.33
C LYS A 153 0.31 -15.20 -11.06
N ILE A 154 -0.97 -14.88 -10.84
CA ILE A 154 -1.36 -13.52 -10.44
C ILE A 154 -0.91 -13.33 -9.00
N ALA A 155 0.12 -12.51 -8.81
CA ALA A 155 0.71 -12.22 -7.51
C ALA A 155 0.15 -10.95 -6.87
N LEU A 156 -0.42 -10.05 -7.67
CA LEU A 156 -0.90 -8.73 -7.23
C LEU A 156 -2.14 -8.31 -8.02
N VAL A 157 -3.16 -7.83 -7.32
CA VAL A 157 -4.38 -7.26 -7.90
C VAL A 157 -4.64 -5.88 -7.30
N GLY A 158 -5.08 -4.95 -8.14
CA GLY A 158 -5.43 -3.58 -7.75
C GLY A 158 -5.58 -2.68 -8.97
N GLU A 159 -5.91 -1.40 -8.75
CA GLU A 159 -5.95 -0.42 -9.85
C GLU A 159 -4.53 -0.19 -10.40
N LEU A 160 -4.36 -0.29 -11.72
CA LEU A 160 -3.12 0.08 -12.39
C LEU A 160 -3.06 1.60 -12.55
N GLY A 161 -2.16 2.22 -11.79
CA GLY A 161 -2.26 3.63 -11.45
C GLY A 161 -1.13 4.54 -11.95
N GLN A 162 -1.29 5.81 -11.56
CA GLN A 162 -0.43 6.97 -11.82
C GLN A 162 -0.25 7.29 -13.30
N CYS A 163 -1.19 6.84 -14.14
CA CYS A 163 -1.23 7.19 -15.55
C CYS A 163 -1.26 8.71 -15.78
N TRP A 164 -1.92 9.48 -14.91
CA TRP A 164 -1.97 10.95 -15.01
C TRP A 164 -0.61 11.63 -14.82
N ARG A 165 0.37 10.97 -14.19
CA ARG A 165 1.78 11.43 -14.09
C ARG A 165 2.71 10.71 -15.07
N CYS A 166 2.24 9.65 -15.71
CA CYS A 166 3.03 8.83 -16.59
C CYS A 166 3.23 9.50 -17.95
N ARG A 167 4.49 9.63 -18.39
CA ARG A 167 4.84 10.19 -19.70
C ARG A 167 4.39 9.32 -20.88
N PHE A 168 3.91 8.10 -20.64
CA PHE A 168 3.30 7.24 -21.66
C PHE A 168 1.78 7.41 -21.80
N ALA A 169 1.13 8.29 -21.01
CA ALA A 169 -0.33 8.42 -20.98
C ALA A 169 -0.96 8.65 -22.36
N ASP A 170 -0.27 9.33 -23.27
CA ASP A 170 -0.79 9.62 -24.61
C ASP A 170 -0.73 8.41 -25.57
N ILE A 171 0.09 7.40 -25.28
CA ILE A 171 0.30 6.23 -26.14
C ILE A 171 -0.13 4.91 -25.50
N CYS A 172 -0.38 4.91 -24.19
CA CYS A 172 -0.63 3.75 -23.35
C CYS A 172 -1.76 4.02 -22.37
N ASN A 173 -2.51 2.98 -22.04
CA ASN A 173 -3.52 2.98 -20.98
C ASN A 173 -3.55 1.61 -20.27
N PRO A 174 -4.25 1.47 -19.13
CA PRO A 174 -4.34 0.20 -18.42
C PRO A 174 -4.90 -0.96 -19.26
N GLN A 175 -5.90 -0.71 -20.11
CA GLN A 175 -6.47 -1.71 -21.02
C GLN A 175 -5.41 -2.36 -21.92
N LYS A 176 -4.56 -1.55 -22.56
CA LYS A 176 -3.46 -2.04 -23.41
C LYS A 176 -2.48 -2.90 -22.63
N ILE A 177 -2.11 -2.49 -21.42
CA ILE A 177 -1.22 -3.28 -20.55
C ILE A 177 -1.87 -4.63 -20.19
N MET A 178 -3.16 -4.65 -19.87
CA MET A 178 -3.90 -5.90 -19.60
C MET A 178 -3.99 -6.82 -20.81
N GLN A 179 -4.00 -6.27 -22.03
CA GLN A 179 -3.98 -7.03 -23.28
C GLN A 179 -2.57 -7.52 -23.70
N GLY A 180 -1.54 -7.20 -22.93
CA GLY A 180 -0.16 -7.61 -23.22
C GLY A 180 0.64 -6.61 -24.06
N GLU A 181 0.04 -5.50 -24.49
CA GLU A 181 0.76 -4.42 -25.18
C GLU A 181 1.64 -3.66 -24.18
N ARG A 182 2.86 -3.31 -24.58
CA ARG A 182 3.83 -2.58 -23.74
C ARG A 182 4.31 -1.34 -24.47
N PRO A 183 4.33 -0.15 -23.83
CA PRO A 183 4.73 1.10 -24.49
C PRO A 183 6.23 1.18 -24.79
N SER A 184 7.03 0.29 -24.18
CA SER A 184 8.48 0.24 -24.35
C SER A 184 9.02 -1.14 -23.96
N PRO A 185 10.15 -1.60 -24.54
CA PRO A 185 10.86 -2.79 -24.09
C PRO A 185 11.35 -2.73 -22.63
N TYR A 186 11.44 -1.53 -22.04
CA TYR A 186 11.89 -1.33 -20.67
C TYR A 186 10.76 -1.24 -19.63
N TRP A 187 9.50 -1.45 -20.05
CA TRP A 187 8.36 -1.47 -19.15
C TRP A 187 8.60 -2.47 -17.99
N PRO A 188 8.26 -2.15 -16.72
CA PRO A 188 7.42 -1.04 -16.26
C PRO A 188 8.14 0.28 -15.98
N LEU A 189 9.40 0.45 -16.39
CA LEU A 189 10.06 1.76 -16.32
C LEU A 189 9.38 2.75 -17.26
N THR A 190 9.21 3.98 -16.78
CA THR A 190 8.62 5.08 -17.54
C THR A 190 9.66 6.17 -17.80
N PRO A 191 9.52 7.00 -18.85
CA PRO A 191 10.40 8.13 -19.07
C PRO A 191 10.28 9.12 -17.91
N SER A 192 11.41 9.67 -17.48
CA SER A 192 11.40 10.74 -16.49
C SER A 192 10.72 12.00 -17.04
N PRO A 193 10.29 12.94 -16.18
CA PRO A 193 9.80 14.25 -16.64
C PRO A 193 10.83 15.04 -17.48
N LYS A 194 12.13 14.75 -17.32
CA LYS A 194 13.23 15.40 -18.07
C LYS A 194 13.46 14.78 -19.44
N THR A 195 12.79 13.68 -19.76
CA THR A 195 13.02 12.94 -21.00
C THR A 195 12.25 13.56 -22.17
N LYS A 196 12.99 13.98 -23.21
CA LYS A 196 12.43 14.60 -24.43
C LYS A 196 11.87 13.58 -25.40
N ASP A 197 12.65 12.56 -25.78
CA ASP A 197 12.17 11.46 -26.63
C ASP A 197 11.55 10.36 -25.76
N ILE A 198 10.22 10.38 -25.69
CA ILE A 198 9.42 9.42 -24.93
C ILE A 198 9.46 8.04 -25.59
N ARG A 199 9.46 7.97 -26.93
CA ARG A 199 9.34 6.70 -27.69
C ARG A 199 10.64 5.89 -27.65
N ASN A 200 11.79 6.57 -27.65
CA ASN A 200 13.11 5.93 -27.59
C ASN A 200 13.83 6.20 -26.27
N PHE A 201 13.10 6.32 -25.16
CA PHE A 201 13.72 6.65 -23.88
C PHE A 201 14.77 5.61 -23.46
N ASN A 202 15.89 6.08 -22.92
CA ASN A 202 16.95 5.20 -22.41
C ASN A 202 16.96 5.22 -20.88
N PRO A 203 16.61 4.11 -20.20
CA PRO A 203 16.58 4.05 -18.74
C PRO A 203 17.96 4.19 -18.09
N LYS A 204 19.07 4.11 -18.85
CA LYS A 204 20.41 4.42 -18.31
C LYS A 204 20.61 5.92 -18.05
N GLN A 205 19.85 6.78 -18.74
CA GLN A 205 19.97 8.24 -18.60
C GLN A 205 19.00 8.75 -17.53
N ALA A 206 17.70 8.50 -17.71
CA ALA A 206 16.67 8.91 -16.76
C ALA A 206 15.39 8.08 -16.94
N PHE A 207 14.81 7.66 -15.82
CA PHE A 207 13.53 6.94 -15.77
C PHE A 207 12.74 7.32 -14.50
N SER A 208 11.45 7.04 -14.51
CA SER A 208 10.58 6.97 -13.34
C SER A 208 9.91 5.58 -13.26
N ARG A 209 9.07 5.38 -12.24
CA ARG A 209 8.30 4.16 -12.00
C ARG A 209 6.82 4.48 -11.79
N GLU A 210 6.28 5.30 -12.69
CA GLU A 210 4.88 5.70 -12.58
C GLU A 210 3.92 4.54 -12.85
N CYS A 211 4.22 3.66 -13.81
CA CYS A 211 3.35 2.52 -14.12
C CYS A 211 3.49 1.40 -13.08
N ARG A 212 2.54 1.32 -12.15
CA ARG A 212 2.48 0.35 -11.05
C ARG A 212 1.04 0.14 -10.58
N ILE A 213 0.78 -0.95 -9.86
CA ILE A 213 -0.47 -1.09 -9.11
C ILE A 213 -0.42 -0.13 -7.92
N ASN A 214 -1.48 0.65 -7.74
CA ASN A 214 -1.64 1.54 -6.60
C ASN A 214 -1.81 0.73 -5.31
N GLU A 215 -1.11 1.13 -4.25
CA GLU A 215 -1.18 0.50 -2.93
C GLU A 215 -2.36 1.02 -2.07
N TRP A 216 -3.17 1.93 -2.61
CA TRP A 216 -4.34 2.51 -1.93
C TRP A 216 -5.31 1.43 -1.44
N VAL A 217 -5.62 0.49 -2.35
CA VAL A 217 -6.26 -0.80 -2.07
C VAL A 217 -5.68 -1.79 -3.07
N SER A 218 -4.99 -2.81 -2.60
CA SER A 218 -4.47 -3.89 -3.43
C SER A 218 -4.51 -5.21 -2.67
N MET A 219 -4.40 -6.34 -3.35
CA MET A 219 -4.34 -7.65 -2.71
C MET A 219 -3.22 -8.48 -3.31
N VAL A 220 -2.47 -9.14 -2.45
CA VAL A 220 -1.36 -10.01 -2.84
C VAL A 220 -1.69 -11.47 -2.56
N ASN A 221 -1.20 -12.36 -3.42
CA ASN A 221 -1.01 -13.75 -3.06
C ASN A 221 0.21 -13.84 -2.14
N VAL A 222 0.02 -14.29 -0.89
CA VAL A 222 1.05 -14.27 0.17
C VAL A 222 2.25 -15.12 -0.19
N LYS A 223 2.02 -16.32 -0.75
CA LYS A 223 3.11 -17.22 -1.20
C LYS A 223 3.96 -16.54 -2.27
N ASN A 224 3.33 -16.02 -3.31
CA ASN A 224 4.03 -15.33 -4.40
C ASN A 224 4.75 -14.09 -3.87
N ALA A 225 4.11 -13.32 -2.98
CA ALA A 225 4.69 -12.10 -2.45
C ALA A 225 5.96 -12.36 -1.63
N ARG A 226 5.93 -13.37 -0.75
CA ARG A 226 7.11 -13.83 0.01
C ARG A 226 8.23 -14.29 -0.93
N GLU A 227 7.90 -15.08 -1.95
CA GLU A 227 8.87 -15.56 -2.94
C GLU A 227 9.54 -14.43 -3.73
N ILE A 228 8.75 -13.46 -4.21
CA ILE A 228 9.26 -12.25 -4.89
C ILE A 228 10.17 -11.47 -3.94
N THR A 229 9.75 -11.29 -2.68
CA THR A 229 10.55 -10.56 -1.69
C THR A 229 11.89 -11.20 -1.44
N GLU A 230 11.95 -12.52 -1.26
CA GLU A 230 13.21 -13.25 -1.04
C GLU A 230 14.10 -13.26 -2.29
N LYS A 231 13.54 -13.52 -3.48
CA LYS A 231 14.31 -13.55 -4.74
C LYS A 231 14.88 -12.18 -5.11
N SER A 232 14.08 -11.14 -5.01
CA SER A 232 14.47 -9.77 -5.37
C SER A 232 15.22 -9.05 -4.25
N ARG A 233 15.21 -9.63 -3.05
CA ARG A 233 15.64 -8.99 -1.80
C ARG A 233 15.04 -7.60 -1.65
N SER A 234 13.73 -7.48 -1.86
CA SER A 234 13.00 -6.22 -1.76
C SER A 234 11.62 -6.41 -1.13
N PHE A 235 11.20 -5.45 -0.33
CA PHE A 235 9.93 -5.44 0.39
C PHE A 235 8.93 -4.56 -0.36
N PHE A 236 7.66 -4.96 -0.44
CA PHE A 236 6.61 -4.21 -1.14
C PHE A 236 6.50 -2.78 -0.59
N GLY A 237 6.43 -2.63 0.72
CA GLY A 237 6.22 -1.35 1.40
C GLY A 237 7.40 -0.38 1.47
N ASN A 238 8.51 -0.63 0.77
CA ASN A 238 9.72 0.19 0.84
C ASN A 238 9.96 1.00 -0.45
N MET A 239 10.41 2.25 -0.32
CA MET A 239 10.61 3.22 -1.40
C MET A 239 11.98 3.10 -2.10
N TYR A 240 12.29 1.90 -2.60
CA TYR A 240 13.60 1.62 -3.19
C TYR A 240 13.93 2.51 -4.40
N LYS A 241 15.18 2.95 -4.49
CA LYS A 241 15.68 3.83 -5.57
C LYS A 241 14.85 5.11 -5.75
N HIS A 242 14.36 5.68 -4.65
CA HIS A 242 13.51 6.88 -4.64
C HIS A 242 12.21 6.72 -5.44
N ALA A 243 11.75 5.49 -5.60
CA ALA A 243 10.45 5.22 -6.18
C ALA A 243 9.37 5.22 -5.09
N ASP A 244 8.12 5.43 -5.50
CA ASP A 244 7.00 5.35 -4.57
C ASP A 244 6.83 3.93 -4.00
N THR A 245 6.00 3.81 -2.96
CA THR A 245 5.67 2.54 -2.30
C THR A 245 5.23 1.49 -3.33
N GLY A 246 5.73 0.26 -3.23
CA GLY A 246 5.39 -0.84 -4.14
C GLY A 246 6.00 -0.76 -5.55
N ALA A 247 6.43 0.42 -6.02
CA ALA A 247 6.81 0.65 -7.42
C ALA A 247 8.03 -0.16 -7.88
N TYR A 248 9.07 -0.26 -7.03
CA TYR A 248 10.23 -1.10 -7.34
C TYR A 248 9.86 -2.58 -7.31
N TRP A 249 9.11 -3.00 -6.29
CA TRP A 249 8.70 -4.38 -6.09
C TRP A 249 7.80 -4.87 -7.23
N PHE A 250 6.92 -4.02 -7.75
CA PHE A 250 6.12 -4.30 -8.95
C PHE A 250 6.99 -4.62 -10.17
N GLY A 251 8.09 -3.88 -10.36
CA GLY A 251 9.07 -4.22 -11.40
C GLY A 251 9.70 -5.60 -11.20
N MET A 252 9.99 -5.98 -9.94
CA MET A 252 10.52 -7.30 -9.63
C MET A 252 9.52 -8.42 -9.86
N LEU A 253 8.24 -8.19 -9.54
CA LEU A 253 7.15 -9.11 -9.88
C LEU A 253 7.15 -9.42 -11.39
N VAL A 254 7.23 -8.38 -12.22
CA VAL A 254 7.28 -8.52 -13.70
C VAL A 254 8.55 -9.24 -14.15
N ASP A 255 9.72 -8.82 -13.66
CA ASP A 255 11.02 -9.40 -14.05
C ASP A 255 11.12 -10.89 -13.69
N LEU A 256 10.44 -11.32 -12.62
CA LEU A 256 10.38 -12.71 -12.17
C LEU A 256 9.30 -13.55 -12.88
N GLY A 257 8.53 -12.95 -13.80
CA GLY A 257 7.54 -13.65 -14.62
C GLY A 257 6.19 -13.92 -13.93
N TYR A 258 5.92 -13.24 -12.80
CA TYR A 258 4.59 -13.23 -12.20
C TYR A 258 3.66 -12.29 -12.95
N LYS A 259 2.36 -12.47 -12.76
CA LYS A 259 1.30 -11.65 -13.33
C LYS A 259 0.72 -10.72 -12.29
N PHE A 260 0.06 -9.68 -12.78
CA PHE A 260 -0.76 -8.77 -12.00
C PHE A 260 -2.06 -8.53 -12.78
N SER A 261 -3.08 -8.01 -12.11
CA SER A 261 -4.35 -7.70 -12.77
C SER A 261 -4.97 -6.42 -12.22
N ASP A 262 -5.51 -5.62 -13.14
CA ASP A 262 -6.47 -4.59 -12.84
C ASP A 262 -7.88 -5.14 -13.15
N PRO A 263 -8.64 -5.54 -12.13
CA PRO A 263 -9.89 -6.23 -12.34
C PRO A 263 -11.00 -5.29 -12.82
N PHE A 264 -10.89 -3.99 -12.55
CA PHE A 264 -11.90 -3.00 -12.95
C PHE A 264 -11.98 -2.87 -14.48
N ILE A 265 -10.83 -3.00 -15.12
CA ILE A 265 -10.70 -3.06 -16.57
C ILE A 265 -11.35 -4.33 -17.13
N ALA A 266 -11.12 -5.48 -16.49
CA ALA A 266 -11.69 -6.75 -16.92
C ALA A 266 -13.22 -6.82 -16.76
N THR A 267 -13.76 -6.16 -15.73
CA THR A 267 -15.20 -6.13 -15.43
C THR A 267 -15.93 -4.93 -16.03
N ASN A 268 -15.23 -4.04 -16.75
CA ASN A 268 -15.77 -2.77 -17.26
C ASN A 268 -16.46 -1.94 -16.17
N SER A 269 -15.89 -1.95 -14.96
CA SER A 269 -16.33 -1.15 -13.82
C SER A 269 -15.31 -0.07 -13.50
N GLN A 270 -15.67 0.88 -12.64
CA GLN A 270 -14.75 1.91 -12.18
C GLN A 270 -14.36 1.66 -10.72
N VAL A 271 -13.13 2.08 -10.36
CA VAL A 271 -12.68 2.07 -8.96
C VAL A 271 -13.68 2.76 -8.04
N LYS A 272 -14.21 3.91 -8.49
CA LYS A 272 -15.18 4.73 -7.76
C LYS A 272 -16.52 4.04 -7.50
N ASP A 273 -16.81 2.94 -8.18
CA ASP A 273 -18.00 2.14 -7.88
C ASP A 273 -17.80 1.31 -6.60
N TYR A 274 -16.55 1.01 -6.25
CA TYR A 274 -16.18 0.12 -5.15
C TYR A 274 -15.60 0.85 -3.94
N TYR A 275 -14.75 1.85 -4.15
CA TYR A 275 -14.17 2.64 -3.08
C TYR A 275 -13.74 4.03 -3.54
N ASP A 276 -13.66 4.95 -2.59
CA ASP A 276 -13.13 6.30 -2.77
C ASP A 276 -11.87 6.47 -1.92
N HIS A 277 -10.72 6.64 -2.56
CA HIS A 277 -9.45 6.97 -1.89
C HIS A 277 -9.38 8.47 -1.68
N ALA A 278 -8.96 8.91 -0.49
CA ALA A 278 -8.94 10.32 -0.12
C ALA A 278 -10.35 10.95 -0.09
N TRP A 279 -11.34 10.21 0.42
CA TRP A 279 -12.76 10.62 0.48
C TRP A 279 -13.02 11.95 1.22
N GLN A 280 -12.07 12.40 2.04
CA GLN A 280 -12.06 13.72 2.70
C GLN A 280 -11.72 14.87 1.73
N GLY A 281 -11.57 14.57 0.43
CA GLY A 281 -11.17 15.52 -0.60
C GLY A 281 -9.66 15.73 -0.70
N HIS A 282 -8.85 15.01 0.08
CA HIS A 282 -7.39 15.15 0.09
C HIS A 282 -6.69 13.87 0.59
N SER A 283 -5.49 13.59 0.10
CA SER A 283 -4.72 12.41 0.54
C SER A 283 -4.21 12.58 1.98
N GLY A 284 -3.98 11.49 2.69
CA GLY A 284 -3.36 11.54 4.02
C GLY A 284 -2.00 12.23 4.03
N HIS A 285 -1.26 12.18 2.92
CA HIS A 285 0.03 12.86 2.82
C HIS A 285 -0.10 14.39 2.80
N SER A 286 -1.15 14.94 2.17
CA SER A 286 -1.34 16.40 2.06
C SER A 286 -1.71 17.06 3.38
N VAL A 287 -2.13 16.29 4.39
CA VAL A 287 -2.30 16.77 5.78
C VAL A 287 -0.95 17.20 6.38
N TRP A 288 0.10 16.43 6.11
CA TRP A 288 1.39 16.62 6.77
C TRP A 288 2.38 17.42 5.93
N VAL A 289 2.27 17.33 4.60
CA VAL A 289 3.18 17.95 3.63
C VAL A 289 2.40 18.86 2.69
N ASN A 290 2.90 20.09 2.50
CA ASN A 290 2.37 21.00 1.49
C ASN A 290 2.78 20.50 0.11
N GLN A 291 1.81 20.13 -0.72
CA GLN A 291 2.04 19.61 -2.08
C GLN A 291 1.88 20.67 -3.18
N GLY A 292 1.75 21.95 -2.82
CA GLY A 292 1.58 23.07 -3.75
C GLY A 292 0.42 24.00 -3.36
N ASP A 293 -0.60 23.44 -2.70
CA ASP A 293 -1.86 24.13 -2.37
C ASP A 293 -2.04 24.40 -0.87
N GLY A 294 -0.96 24.29 -0.08
CA GLY A 294 -1.00 24.34 1.39
C GLY A 294 -1.10 22.95 2.02
N LYS A 295 -1.11 22.90 3.36
CA LYS A 295 -1.41 21.67 4.10
C LYS A 295 -2.92 21.55 4.27
N SER A 296 -3.48 20.39 3.94
CA SER A 296 -4.89 20.09 4.18
C SER A 296 -5.17 20.03 5.69
N LYS A 297 -6.29 20.59 6.15
CA LYS A 297 -6.68 20.50 7.55
C LYS A 297 -7.34 19.14 7.81
N TYR A 298 -6.75 18.34 8.70
CA TYR A 298 -7.41 17.12 9.18
C TYR A 298 -8.53 17.48 10.16
N ASN A 299 -9.75 17.01 9.89
CA ASN A 299 -10.94 17.33 10.67
C ASN A 299 -11.48 16.10 11.41
N ALA A 300 -10.84 15.73 12.52
CA ALA A 300 -11.25 14.57 13.33
C ALA A 300 -12.71 14.65 13.79
N ALA A 301 -13.18 15.84 14.20
CA ALA A 301 -14.54 16.04 14.71
C ALA A 301 -15.62 15.68 13.67
N GLU A 302 -15.39 16.03 12.40
CA GLU A 302 -16.30 15.69 11.30
C GLU A 302 -16.34 14.18 11.05
N ILE A 303 -15.19 13.51 11.12
CA ILE A 303 -15.11 12.06 10.98
C ILE A 303 -15.84 11.36 12.13
N ILE A 304 -15.64 11.83 13.37
CA ILE A 304 -16.33 11.30 14.56
C ILE A 304 -17.84 11.47 14.45
N ASP A 305 -18.31 12.65 14.06
CA ASP A 305 -19.74 12.91 13.84
C ASP A 305 -20.31 11.99 12.75
N ARG A 306 -19.57 11.78 11.67
CA ARG A 306 -19.96 10.86 10.60
C ARG A 306 -20.04 9.42 11.08
N ILE A 307 -19.05 8.95 11.86
CA ILE A 307 -19.06 7.62 12.48
C ILE A 307 -20.30 7.42 13.34
N ARG A 308 -20.61 8.41 14.20
CA ARG A 308 -21.81 8.38 15.04
C ARG A 308 -23.08 8.28 14.20
N ARG A 309 -23.23 9.13 13.18
CA ARG A 309 -24.42 9.17 12.33
C ARG A 309 -24.62 7.93 11.47
N GLU A 310 -23.55 7.38 10.90
CA GLU A 310 -23.64 6.26 9.96
C GLU A 310 -23.63 4.88 10.64
N PHE A 311 -22.91 4.74 11.75
CA PHE A 311 -22.70 3.45 12.40
C PHE A 311 -23.25 3.38 13.83
N GLY A 312 -23.76 4.49 14.38
CA GLY A 312 -24.23 4.55 15.77
C GLY A 312 -23.12 4.28 16.79
N PHE A 313 -21.86 4.43 16.40
CA PHE A 313 -20.71 4.14 17.24
C PHE A 313 -20.21 5.42 17.93
N GLU A 314 -20.18 5.41 19.25
CA GLU A 314 -19.57 6.48 20.03
C GLU A 314 -18.07 6.23 20.15
N MET A 315 -17.27 7.11 19.54
CA MET A 315 -15.82 7.01 19.59
C MET A 315 -15.32 7.16 21.04
N PRO A 316 -14.51 6.22 21.56
CA PRO A 316 -13.91 6.36 22.87
C PRO A 316 -13.08 7.64 22.95
N GLU A 317 -13.17 8.33 24.10
CA GLU A 317 -12.25 9.43 24.38
C GLU A 317 -10.85 8.86 24.59
N ILE A 318 -9.92 9.33 23.77
CA ILE A 318 -8.52 9.04 23.94
C ILE A 318 -7.97 10.09 24.91
N VAL A 319 -7.69 9.69 26.14
CA VAL A 319 -6.95 10.55 27.08
C VAL A 319 -5.50 10.58 26.60
N GLY A 320 -5.16 11.53 25.73
CA GLY A 320 -3.79 11.78 25.33
C GLY A 320 -2.95 12.21 26.54
N LYS A 321 -1.70 11.75 26.59
CA LYS A 321 -0.68 12.30 27.49
C LYS A 321 -0.24 13.70 27.08
#